data_AF-A0A7S2DNQ4-F1
#
_entry.id   AF-A0A7S2DNQ4-F1
#
_cell.length_a   1.000
_cell.length_b   1.000
_cell.length_c   1.000
_cell.angle_alpha   90.00
_cell.angle_beta   90.00
_cell.angle_gamma   90.00
#
_symmetry.space_group_name_H-M   'P 1'
#
loop_
_entity.id
_entity.type
_entity.pdbx_description
1 polymer ?
#
loop_
_entity_poly.entity_id
_entity_poly.type
_entity_poly.pdbx_seq_one_letter_code
_entity_poly.pdbx_strand_id
1 'polypeptide(L)'
;MERKINNILGDLFSRSVTETSLVKDLPRIANRVTIQSDQTSPIVLLLPQVPLDKDELVLNNRHGNKTVVTKASGEAKETGFLVGDQIIALNGVDCTAAPSEAVEAACRSDVPPTATILRRKISTFCSDYPFNQRTSVPTESTAARPVGAEAKMSAIESQAEEAGGAGYNNEESTRVPAQPPSDVHQVVRALTAILDPTRKELNLEAARMYDSQVQSGMDPQMACADMVNALGADDSPLVRLLKFTTQGVVLAAKGAILDKIGTEQHLMTKDVRSADGWQVAITVIDSVVMIRHVRREQSLDLWGDASNHFEYTFEVACTFDTKLERIFATDLRILDLTLADTMESELRRTLTSAFTTGLLILE
;
A
#
# COMPACT_ATOMS: atom_id res chain seq x y z
N MET A 1 -3.31 12.13 -18.28
CA MET A 1 -3.28 10.92 -17.44
C MET A 1 -3.84 11.24 -16.06
N GLU A 2 -3.31 12.27 -15.39
CA GLU A 2 -3.82 12.88 -14.16
C GLU A 2 -5.35 13.01 -14.12
N ARG A 3 -5.97 13.78 -15.03
CA ARG A 3 -7.44 13.89 -15.09
C ARG A 3 -8.14 12.53 -15.18
N LYS A 4 -7.56 11.53 -15.86
CA LYS A 4 -8.15 10.18 -15.97
C LYS A 4 -8.04 9.40 -14.67
N ILE A 5 -6.88 9.43 -14.00
CA ILE A 5 -6.67 8.75 -12.71
C ILE A 5 -7.49 9.44 -11.62
N ASN A 6 -7.48 10.77 -11.55
CA ASN A 6 -8.32 11.54 -10.64
C ASN A 6 -9.81 11.26 -10.87
N ASN A 7 -10.25 11.15 -12.13
CA ASN A 7 -11.64 10.75 -12.42
C ASN A 7 -11.91 9.31 -11.98
N ILE A 8 -11.05 8.34 -12.29
CA ILE A 8 -11.30 6.94 -11.92
C ILE A 8 -11.25 6.73 -10.40
N LEU A 9 -10.30 7.36 -9.71
CA LEU A 9 -10.18 7.29 -8.25
C LEU A 9 -11.29 8.08 -7.56
N GLY A 10 -11.70 9.22 -8.11
CA GLY A 10 -12.88 9.96 -7.68
C GLY A 10 -14.17 9.14 -7.86
N ASP A 11 -14.31 8.46 -8.99
CA ASP A 11 -15.42 7.53 -9.24
C ASP A 11 -15.40 6.40 -8.22
N LEU A 12 -14.24 5.78 -7.97
CA LEU A 12 -14.08 4.71 -6.98
C LEU A 12 -14.41 5.21 -5.56
N PHE A 13 -14.01 6.43 -5.22
CA PHE A 13 -14.33 7.09 -3.95
C PHE A 13 -15.85 7.24 -3.76
N SER A 14 -16.56 7.60 -4.83
CA SER A 14 -18.00 7.85 -4.82
C SER A 14 -18.89 6.60 -4.85
N ARG A 15 -18.36 5.45 -5.29
CA ARG A 15 -19.11 4.18 -5.38
C ARG A 15 -19.49 3.67 -4.00
N SER A 16 -20.62 2.98 -3.88
CA SER A 16 -21.00 2.27 -2.64
C SER A 16 -20.03 1.12 -2.35
N VAL A 17 -19.85 0.74 -1.09
CA VAL A 17 -19.15 -0.50 -0.69
C VAL A 17 -19.62 -1.70 -1.50
N THR A 18 -20.93 -1.82 -1.73
CA THR A 18 -21.53 -2.96 -2.45
C THR A 18 -21.15 -3.00 -3.92
N GLU A 19 -20.67 -1.88 -4.47
CA GLU A 19 -20.21 -1.74 -5.85
C GLU A 19 -18.68 -1.91 -5.97
N THR A 20 -17.98 -2.09 -4.83
CA THR A 20 -16.54 -2.35 -4.80
C THR A 20 -16.24 -3.82 -4.65
N SER A 21 -15.03 -4.23 -5.02
CA SER A 21 -14.52 -5.58 -4.79
C SER A 21 -14.01 -5.81 -3.37
N LEU A 22 -14.30 -4.92 -2.40
CA LEU A 22 -13.79 -4.97 -1.03
C LEU A 22 -13.97 -6.34 -0.39
N VAL A 23 -15.19 -6.85 -0.43
CA VAL A 23 -15.59 -8.12 0.16
C VAL A 23 -14.80 -9.31 -0.39
N LYS A 24 -14.42 -9.25 -1.67
CA LYS A 24 -13.63 -10.27 -2.35
C LYS A 24 -12.13 -10.11 -2.10
N ASP A 25 -11.66 -8.87 -2.10
CA ASP A 25 -10.23 -8.57 -2.11
C ASP A 25 -9.63 -8.60 -0.71
N LEU A 26 -10.30 -8.03 0.30
CA LEU A 26 -9.73 -7.88 1.65
C LEU A 26 -9.22 -9.19 2.25
N PRO A 27 -9.97 -10.32 2.24
CA PRO A 27 -9.45 -11.61 2.71
C PRO A 27 -8.18 -12.08 1.99
N ARG A 28 -8.00 -11.70 0.71
CA ARG A 28 -6.87 -12.11 -0.13
C ARG A 28 -5.63 -11.27 0.06
N ILE A 29 -5.81 -9.99 0.44
CA ILE A 29 -4.73 -9.01 0.49
C ILE A 29 -4.37 -8.57 1.90
N ALA A 30 -5.13 -8.94 2.93
CA ALA A 30 -4.88 -8.48 4.29
C ALA A 30 -3.44 -8.75 4.76
N ASN A 31 -2.86 -9.89 4.36
CA ASN A 31 -1.46 -10.24 4.64
C ASN A 31 -0.41 -9.40 3.90
N ARG A 32 -0.84 -8.53 2.97
CA ARG A 32 -0.02 -7.59 2.19
C ARG A 32 -0.24 -6.14 2.63
N VAL A 33 -1.10 -5.90 3.62
CA VAL A 33 -1.38 -4.58 4.16
C VAL A 33 -0.43 -4.28 5.31
N THR A 34 0.38 -3.24 5.16
CA THR A 34 1.23 -2.69 6.23
C THR A 34 0.61 -1.39 6.71
N ILE A 35 0.46 -1.24 8.02
CA ILE A 35 -0.10 -0.02 8.64
C ILE A 35 0.97 0.63 9.50
N GLN A 36 1.20 1.92 9.25
CA GLN A 36 2.09 2.77 10.02
C GLN A 36 1.30 3.93 10.57
N SER A 37 1.48 4.22 11.85
CA SER A 37 0.89 5.37 12.50
C SER A 37 1.99 6.09 13.26
N ASP A 38 2.17 7.36 12.93
CA ASP A 38 3.18 8.22 13.53
C ASP A 38 2.54 9.20 14.50
N GLN A 39 1.70 8.68 15.41
CA GLN A 39 1.08 9.50 16.46
C GLN A 39 2.09 9.97 17.53
N THR A 40 3.37 9.66 17.37
CA THR A 40 4.45 10.09 18.26
C THR A 40 5.09 11.38 17.77
N SER A 41 4.36 12.50 17.94
CA SER A 41 4.83 13.88 17.75
C SER A 41 5.05 14.30 16.29
N PRO A 42 4.87 15.58 15.94
CA PRO A 42 5.20 16.06 14.60
C PRO A 42 6.68 15.76 14.34
N ILE A 43 6.96 14.83 13.43
CA ILE A 43 8.34 14.61 13.01
C ILE A 43 8.76 15.82 12.18
N VAL A 44 9.41 16.77 12.84
CA VAL A 44 10.27 17.75 12.20
C VAL A 44 11.51 16.99 11.72
N LEU A 45 11.48 16.53 10.48
CA LEU A 45 12.69 16.04 9.82
C LEU A 45 13.58 17.24 9.54
N LEU A 46 14.51 17.51 10.44
CA LEU A 46 15.64 18.38 10.16
C LEU A 46 16.50 17.65 9.12
N LEU A 47 16.22 17.90 7.84
CA LEU A 47 17.14 17.54 6.77
C LEU A 47 18.46 18.30 6.99
N PRO A 48 19.61 17.73 6.56
CA PRO A 48 20.85 18.49 6.51
C PRO A 48 20.59 19.78 5.73
N GLN A 49 21.10 20.89 6.25
CA GLN A 49 20.99 22.20 5.62
C GLN A 49 21.56 22.12 4.20
N VAL A 50 20.69 22.25 3.19
CA VAL A 50 21.10 22.25 1.80
C VAL A 50 21.30 23.69 1.36
N PRO A 51 22.46 24.05 0.80
CA PRO A 51 22.68 25.36 0.23
C PRO A 51 21.75 25.56 -0.98
N LEU A 52 21.11 26.72 -1.02
CA LEU A 52 20.23 27.15 -2.10
C LEU A 52 20.89 28.29 -2.88
N ASP A 53 20.57 28.36 -4.18
CA ASP A 53 20.80 29.58 -4.92
C ASP A 53 19.75 30.63 -4.51
N LYS A 54 20.19 31.87 -4.30
CA LYS A 54 19.30 32.99 -3.95
C LYS A 54 18.27 33.25 -5.03
N ASP A 55 18.61 32.97 -6.30
CA ASP A 55 17.73 33.22 -7.43
C ASP A 55 16.60 32.19 -7.55
N GLU A 56 16.68 31.07 -6.83
CA GLU A 56 15.68 30.00 -6.84
C GLU A 56 14.56 30.17 -5.80
N LEU A 57 14.66 31.14 -4.87
CA LEU A 57 13.63 31.36 -3.85
C LEU A 57 12.47 32.21 -4.40
N VAL A 58 11.23 31.74 -4.24
CA VAL A 58 10.01 32.51 -4.53
C VAL A 58 9.06 32.50 -3.35
N LEU A 59 8.40 33.64 -3.14
CA LEU A 59 7.20 33.69 -2.31
C LEU A 59 5.99 33.26 -3.14
N ASN A 60 5.45 32.09 -2.85
CA ASN A 60 4.13 31.70 -3.33
C ASN A 60 3.08 32.38 -2.45
N ASN A 61 2.17 33.13 -3.06
CA ASN A 61 1.07 33.80 -2.36
C ASN A 61 -0.26 33.20 -2.82
N ARG A 62 -0.63 32.06 -2.24
CA ARG A 62 -1.92 31.40 -2.48
C ARG A 62 -2.86 31.73 -1.33
N HIS A 63 -3.99 32.36 -1.63
CA HIS A 63 -5.05 32.66 -0.66
C HIS A 63 -4.64 33.56 0.53
N GLY A 64 -3.67 34.46 0.34
CA GLY A 64 -3.21 35.37 1.39
C GLY A 64 -2.18 34.77 2.35
N ASN A 65 -1.91 33.45 2.24
CA ASN A 65 -0.81 32.80 2.92
C ASN A 65 0.42 32.84 2.01
N LYS A 66 1.46 33.51 2.49
CA LYS A 66 2.77 33.51 1.85
C LYS A 66 3.54 32.28 2.30
N THR A 67 4.03 31.49 1.37
CA THR A 67 4.95 30.38 1.65
C THR A 67 6.17 30.50 0.77
N VAL A 68 7.33 30.07 1.26
CA VAL A 68 8.57 30.06 0.48
C VAL A 68 8.66 28.73 -0.27
N VAL A 69 8.80 28.80 -1.59
CA VAL A 69 8.93 27.65 -2.50
C VAL A 69 10.14 27.85 -3.43
N THR A 70 10.64 26.76 -4.00
CA THR A 70 11.68 26.79 -5.04
C THR A 70 11.09 27.10 -6.42
N LYS A 71 11.83 27.84 -7.27
CA LYS A 71 11.49 28.07 -8.68
C LYS A 71 11.58 26.76 -9.46
N ALA A 72 10.70 26.62 -10.44
CA ALA A 72 10.81 25.60 -11.49
C ALA A 72 11.87 26.02 -12.54
N SER A 73 13.13 26.16 -12.14
CA SER A 73 14.28 26.17 -13.07
C SER A 73 14.85 24.76 -13.16
N GLY A 74 15.24 24.34 -14.37
CA GLY A 74 15.70 22.97 -14.65
C GLY A 74 16.95 22.49 -13.90
N GLU A 75 17.53 23.34 -13.06
CA GLU A 75 18.74 23.10 -12.25
C GLU A 75 18.46 22.53 -10.85
N ALA A 76 17.19 22.49 -10.41
CA ALA A 76 16.77 21.86 -9.14
C ALA A 76 17.11 20.35 -9.03
N LYS A 77 17.58 19.74 -10.13
CA LYS A 77 18.03 18.33 -10.15
C LYS A 77 19.25 18.05 -9.28
N GLU A 78 20.15 19.02 -9.07
CA GLU A 78 21.38 18.79 -8.29
C GLU A 78 21.20 19.08 -6.79
N THR A 79 20.35 20.05 -6.45
CA THR A 79 20.07 20.45 -5.07
C THR A 79 19.10 19.49 -4.37
N GLY A 80 18.46 18.60 -5.14
CA GLY A 80 17.53 17.58 -4.66
C GLY A 80 16.15 18.12 -4.27
N PHE A 81 15.87 19.41 -4.45
CA PHE A 81 14.57 20.02 -4.16
C PHE A 81 13.53 19.65 -5.23
N LEU A 82 12.29 19.40 -4.80
CA LEU A 82 11.17 19.24 -5.72
C LEU A 82 10.39 20.55 -5.82
N VAL A 83 9.87 20.86 -7.00
CA VAL A 83 8.91 21.97 -7.16
C VAL A 83 7.72 21.69 -6.24
N GLY A 84 7.42 22.64 -5.35
CA GLY A 84 6.36 22.50 -4.34
C GLY A 84 6.84 22.11 -2.93
N ASP A 85 8.14 21.84 -2.73
CA ASP A 85 8.71 21.66 -1.39
C ASP A 85 8.47 22.92 -0.52
N GLN A 86 7.98 22.73 0.71
CA GLN A 86 7.72 23.82 1.64
C GLN A 86 8.94 24.10 2.53
N ILE A 87 9.49 25.30 2.43
CA ILE A 87 10.62 25.72 3.27
C ILE A 87 10.09 26.28 4.59
N ILE A 88 10.50 25.69 5.72
CA ILE A 88 10.08 26.10 7.07
C ILE A 88 11.11 26.97 7.78
N ALA A 89 12.38 26.94 7.38
CA ALA A 89 13.37 27.90 7.83
C ALA A 89 14.43 28.20 6.77
N LEU A 90 14.97 29.42 6.79
CA LEU A 90 16.09 29.87 5.96
C LEU A 90 17.17 30.46 6.86
N ASN A 91 18.40 29.93 6.81
CA ASN A 91 19.50 30.33 7.70
C ASN A 91 19.13 30.30 9.20
N GLY A 92 18.26 29.36 9.60
CA GLY A 92 17.75 29.26 10.97
C GLY A 92 16.61 30.24 11.32
N VAL A 93 16.16 31.08 10.39
CA VAL A 93 15.00 31.98 10.56
C VAL A 93 13.73 31.25 10.13
N ASP A 94 12.76 31.17 11.04
CA ASP A 94 11.45 30.54 10.81
C ASP A 94 10.67 31.24 9.69
N CYS A 95 10.44 30.52 8.60
CA CYS A 95 9.71 30.99 7.43
C CYS A 95 8.18 30.87 7.59
N THR A 96 7.68 30.20 8.63
CA THR A 96 6.24 30.00 8.85
C THR A 96 5.57 31.21 9.49
N ALA A 97 6.29 31.93 10.36
CA ALA A 97 5.79 33.13 11.02
C ALA A 97 5.93 34.39 10.14
N ALA A 98 7.05 34.54 9.45
CA ALA A 98 7.39 35.75 8.68
C ALA A 98 8.12 35.41 7.35
N PRO A 99 7.45 34.77 6.39
CA PRO A 99 8.06 34.27 5.15
C PRO A 99 8.73 35.37 4.31
N SER A 100 8.14 36.57 4.24
CA SER A 100 8.75 37.69 3.50
C SER A 100 10.03 38.19 4.14
N GLU A 101 10.06 38.28 5.47
CA GLU A 101 11.25 38.72 6.21
C GLU A 101 12.38 37.70 6.12
N ALA A 102 12.05 36.41 6.22
CA ALA A 102 13.03 35.33 6.08
C ALA A 102 13.70 35.31 4.69
N VAL A 103 12.93 35.53 3.62
CA VAL A 103 13.48 35.63 2.25
C VAL A 103 14.31 36.89 2.09
N GLU A 104 13.85 38.06 2.56
CA GLU A 104 14.64 39.29 2.49
C GLU A 104 15.97 39.17 3.26
N ALA A 105 15.94 38.57 4.45
CA ALA A 105 17.14 38.32 5.26
C ALA A 105 18.10 37.37 4.54
N ALA A 106 17.59 36.30 3.92
CA ALA A 106 18.38 35.36 3.13
C ALA A 106 19.03 36.02 1.90
N CYS A 107 18.30 36.89 1.18
CA CYS A 107 18.83 37.60 0.02
C CYS A 107 19.94 38.60 0.41
N ARG A 108 19.81 39.28 1.56
CA ARG A 108 20.79 40.26 2.07
C ARG A 108 22.02 39.63 2.74
N SER A 109 21.95 38.37 3.14
CA SER A 109 23.07 37.65 3.78
C SER A 109 24.22 37.39 2.82
N ASP A 110 25.47 37.62 3.22
CA ASP A 110 26.65 37.21 2.44
C ASP A 110 26.89 35.69 2.47
N VAL A 111 26.23 34.98 3.40
CA VAL A 111 26.25 33.52 3.49
C VAL A 111 25.17 32.93 2.58
N PRO A 112 25.50 31.90 1.75
CA PRO A 112 24.51 31.19 0.94
C PRO A 112 23.34 30.69 1.79
N PRO A 113 22.08 30.87 1.35
CA PRO A 113 20.94 30.47 2.14
C PRO A 113 20.92 28.96 2.34
N THR A 114 20.79 28.52 3.59
CA THR A 114 20.52 27.13 3.93
C THR A 114 19.04 26.97 4.26
N ALA A 115 18.34 26.10 3.53
CA ALA A 115 16.95 25.79 3.84
C ALA A 115 16.83 24.62 4.80
N THR A 116 15.97 24.79 5.81
CA THR A 116 15.29 23.68 6.48
C THR A 116 13.96 23.49 5.78
N ILE A 117 13.83 22.35 5.10
CA ILE A 117 12.64 22.03 4.33
C ILE A 117 11.75 21.16 5.21
N LEU A 118 10.47 21.50 5.28
CA LEU A 118 9.47 20.52 5.61
C LEU A 118 9.10 19.83 4.32
N ARG A 119 9.91 18.83 3.94
CA ARG A 119 9.37 17.81 3.06
C ARG A 119 8.30 17.11 3.86
N ARG A 120 7.05 17.13 3.40
CA ARG A 120 6.15 16.03 3.78
C ARG A 120 6.86 14.78 3.32
N LYS A 121 7.43 14.05 4.27
CA LYS A 121 8.07 12.77 4.01
C LYS A 121 6.95 11.81 3.61
N ILE A 122 6.66 11.70 2.32
CA ILE A 122 6.35 10.38 1.79
C ILE A 122 7.69 9.69 1.83
N SER A 123 7.96 8.89 2.86
CA SER A 123 9.21 8.15 2.91
C SER A 123 9.32 7.29 1.64
N THR A 124 10.22 7.66 0.74
CA THR A 124 11.02 6.67 0.02
C THR A 124 11.80 5.92 1.09
N PHE A 125 11.18 4.86 1.61
CA PHE A 125 11.89 3.88 2.41
C PHE A 125 12.57 2.92 1.44
N CYS A 126 13.89 2.81 1.59
CA CYS A 126 14.68 1.69 1.11
C CYS A 126 13.98 0.38 1.40
N SER A 127 14.07 -0.52 0.43
CA SER A 127 13.67 -1.93 0.41
C SER A 127 14.34 -2.82 1.47
N ASP A 128 14.96 -2.29 2.51
CA ASP A 128 15.87 -3.04 3.40
C ASP A 128 15.22 -3.45 4.73
N TYR A 129 13.91 -3.65 4.75
CA TYR A 129 13.29 -4.42 5.82
C TYR A 129 13.26 -5.90 5.40
N PRO A 130 13.97 -6.82 6.09
CA PRO A 130 13.84 -8.24 5.84
C PRO A 130 12.45 -8.68 6.31
N PHE A 131 11.49 -8.62 5.39
CA PHE A 131 10.13 -9.10 5.59
C PHE A 131 10.12 -10.63 5.44
N ASN A 132 9.67 -11.33 6.49
CA ASN A 132 9.56 -12.79 6.65
C ASN A 132 10.85 -13.61 6.88
N GLN A 133 11.33 -13.63 8.13
CA GLN A 133 11.80 -14.91 8.70
C GLN A 133 10.58 -15.67 9.23
N ARG A 134 9.76 -16.25 8.34
CA ARG A 134 8.98 -17.43 8.72
C ARG A 134 9.89 -18.63 8.50
N THR A 135 10.17 -19.34 9.58
CA THR A 135 10.74 -20.69 9.59
C THR A 135 10.12 -21.50 8.48
N SER A 136 10.93 -21.93 7.51
CA SER A 136 10.54 -22.93 6.52
C SER A 136 10.01 -24.15 7.27
N VAL A 137 8.71 -24.40 7.20
CA VAL A 137 8.19 -25.73 7.49
C VAL A 137 8.80 -26.65 6.42
N PRO A 138 9.46 -27.77 6.78
CA PRO A 138 10.00 -28.67 5.78
C PRO A 138 8.86 -29.14 4.89
N THR A 139 8.93 -28.83 3.60
CA THR A 139 8.06 -29.40 2.60
C THR A 139 8.32 -30.89 2.60
N GLU A 140 7.35 -31.69 3.07
CA GLU A 140 7.39 -33.13 2.89
C GLU A 140 7.54 -33.43 1.41
N SER A 141 8.68 -34.01 1.09
CA SER A 141 8.98 -34.60 -0.21
C SER A 141 7.87 -35.60 -0.55
N THR A 142 7.09 -35.30 -1.58
CA THR A 142 6.28 -36.29 -2.30
C THR A 142 7.23 -37.25 -3.03
N ALA A 143 7.84 -38.15 -2.26
CA ALA A 143 8.44 -39.35 -2.77
C ALA A 143 7.31 -40.26 -3.29
N ALA A 144 7.57 -40.86 -4.45
CA ALA A 144 6.65 -41.69 -5.21
C ALA A 144 5.92 -42.73 -4.35
N ARG A 145 4.59 -42.80 -4.51
CA ARG A 145 3.77 -43.91 -4.02
C ARG A 145 4.22 -45.21 -4.69
N PRO A 146 4.66 -46.24 -3.93
CA PRO A 146 4.77 -47.57 -4.49
C PRO A 146 3.36 -48.15 -4.66
N VAL A 147 3.09 -48.67 -5.86
CA VAL A 147 1.94 -49.50 -6.17
C VAL A 147 2.18 -50.87 -5.52
N GLY A 148 1.35 -51.25 -4.56
CA GLY A 148 1.29 -52.63 -4.05
C GLY A 148 1.08 -52.74 -2.55
N ALA A 149 -0.17 -52.83 -2.12
CA ALA A 149 -0.55 -53.43 -0.84
C ALA A 149 -2.04 -53.81 -0.87
N GLU A 150 -2.39 -54.81 -1.68
CA GLU A 150 -3.52 -55.68 -1.37
C GLU A 150 -3.10 -56.66 -0.26
N ALA A 151 -4.07 -57.05 0.57
CA ALA A 151 -3.99 -58.00 1.70
C ALA A 151 -3.52 -57.45 3.05
N LYS A 152 -4.49 -57.01 3.88
CA LYS A 152 -4.73 -57.47 5.27
C LYS A 152 -5.86 -56.65 5.93
N MET A 153 -7.10 -56.92 5.55
CA MET A 153 -8.29 -56.60 6.35
C MET A 153 -8.96 -57.91 6.73
N SER A 154 -8.55 -58.49 7.84
CA SER A 154 -9.17 -59.64 8.51
C SER A 154 -8.29 -60.00 9.71
N ALA A 155 -8.33 -59.22 10.80
CA ALA A 155 -7.92 -59.64 12.16
C ALA A 155 -7.94 -58.50 13.20
N ILE A 156 -8.88 -57.54 13.14
CA ILE A 156 -9.07 -56.59 14.25
C ILE A 156 -10.58 -56.31 14.38
N GLU A 157 -11.37 -57.33 14.73
CA GLU A 157 -12.79 -57.14 15.03
C GLU A 157 -13.32 -58.11 16.09
N SER A 158 -12.44 -58.60 16.97
CA SER A 158 -12.83 -59.62 17.95
C SER A 158 -12.04 -59.54 19.26
N GLN A 159 -11.94 -58.35 19.89
CA GLN A 159 -11.57 -58.19 21.31
C GLN A 159 -12.08 -56.84 21.87
N ALA A 160 -13.39 -56.56 21.76
CA ALA A 160 -13.99 -55.37 22.37
C ALA A 160 -15.38 -55.65 22.97
N GLU A 161 -15.54 -56.79 23.64
CA GLU A 161 -16.64 -57.04 24.57
C GLU A 161 -16.03 -57.70 25.81
N GLU A 162 -15.90 -56.90 26.89
CA GLU A 162 -15.69 -57.28 28.30
C GLU A 162 -14.67 -56.36 29.00
N ALA A 163 -15.10 -55.14 29.31
CA ALA A 163 -14.58 -54.39 30.46
C ALA A 163 -15.60 -53.33 30.85
N GLY A 164 -16.60 -53.76 31.62
CA GLY A 164 -17.53 -52.86 32.29
C GLY A 164 -16.85 -52.11 33.45
N GLY A 165 -17.24 -50.84 33.60
CA GLY A 165 -17.42 -50.23 34.91
C GLY A 165 -16.17 -49.67 35.60
N ALA A 166 -15.82 -48.42 35.28
CA ALA A 166 -15.40 -47.42 36.26
C ALA A 166 -15.52 -46.03 35.62
N GLY A 167 -16.60 -45.32 35.95
CA GLY A 167 -16.83 -43.95 35.50
C GLY A 167 -15.82 -42.99 36.11
N TYR A 168 -14.77 -42.66 35.35
CA TYR A 168 -14.01 -41.43 35.53
C TYR A 168 -14.61 -40.38 34.59
N ASN A 169 -15.48 -39.52 35.12
CA ASN A 169 -15.83 -38.25 34.49
C ASN A 169 -14.61 -37.30 34.61
N ASN A 170 -13.50 -37.66 33.97
CA ASN A 170 -12.49 -36.68 33.62
C ASN A 170 -13.02 -35.97 32.37
N GLU A 171 -13.95 -35.02 32.58
CA GLU A 171 -14.11 -33.89 31.66
C GLU A 171 -12.83 -33.05 31.76
N GLU A 172 -11.73 -33.63 31.30
CA GLU A 172 -10.50 -32.92 31.02
C GLU A 172 -10.82 -32.10 29.76
N SER A 173 -11.56 -31.01 30.00
CA SER A 173 -11.95 -30.00 29.04
C SER A 173 -10.69 -29.61 28.32
N THR A 174 -10.50 -30.24 27.16
CA THR A 174 -9.29 -30.12 26.37
C THR A 174 -9.36 -28.71 25.84
N ARG A 175 -8.71 -27.78 26.55
CA ARG A 175 -8.68 -26.37 26.17
C ARG A 175 -8.01 -26.32 24.80
N VAL A 176 -8.84 -26.25 23.76
CA VAL A 176 -8.37 -26.04 22.40
C VAL A 176 -7.57 -24.74 22.46
N PRO A 177 -6.27 -24.74 22.09
CA PRO A 177 -5.47 -23.54 22.14
C PRO A 177 -6.16 -22.46 21.31
N ALA A 178 -6.27 -21.25 21.88
CA ALA A 178 -6.91 -20.13 21.19
C ALA A 178 -6.21 -19.91 19.85
N GLN A 179 -6.98 -19.95 18.76
CA GLN A 179 -6.43 -19.70 17.44
C GLN A 179 -5.95 -18.25 17.34
N PRO A 180 -4.82 -17.99 16.65
CA PRO A 180 -4.36 -16.63 16.42
C PRO A 180 -5.35 -15.87 15.53
N PRO A 181 -5.50 -14.54 15.72
CA PRO A 181 -6.39 -13.72 14.90
C PRO A 181 -5.94 -13.70 13.43
N SER A 182 -6.90 -13.66 12.51
CA SER A 182 -6.61 -13.59 11.07
C SER A 182 -5.93 -12.27 10.68
N ASP A 183 -5.34 -12.22 9.48
CA ASP A 183 -4.75 -10.98 8.97
C ASP A 183 -5.82 -9.88 8.78
N VAL A 184 -7.06 -10.25 8.41
CA VAL A 184 -8.19 -9.30 8.30
C VAL A 184 -8.49 -8.67 9.66
N HIS A 185 -8.57 -9.49 10.71
CA HIS A 185 -8.74 -9.00 12.08
C HIS A 185 -7.61 -8.04 12.46
N GLN A 186 -6.36 -8.41 12.19
CA GLN A 186 -5.22 -7.58 12.54
C GLN A 186 -5.26 -6.21 11.84
N VAL A 187 -5.65 -6.17 10.56
CA VAL A 187 -5.86 -4.92 9.81
C VAL A 187 -6.97 -4.08 10.44
N VAL A 188 -8.15 -4.66 10.70
CA VAL A 188 -9.29 -3.94 11.31
C VAL A 188 -8.91 -3.40 12.68
N ARG A 189 -8.23 -4.21 13.51
CA ARG A 189 -7.76 -3.80 14.84
C ARG A 189 -6.81 -2.62 14.78
N ALA A 190 -5.83 -2.67 13.87
CA ALA A 190 -4.84 -1.61 13.71
C ALA A 190 -5.49 -0.30 13.22
N LEU A 191 -6.33 -0.37 12.19
CA LEU A 191 -7.02 0.82 11.66
C LEU A 191 -8.03 1.40 12.66
N THR A 192 -8.73 0.55 13.41
CA THR A 192 -9.68 0.98 14.44
C THR A 192 -8.99 1.82 15.51
N ALA A 193 -7.82 1.40 15.97
CA ALA A 193 -7.07 2.14 16.98
C ALA A 193 -6.68 3.57 16.52
N ILE A 194 -6.57 3.77 15.22
CA ILE A 194 -6.10 5.02 14.62
C ILE A 194 -7.28 5.93 14.20
N LEU A 195 -8.29 5.36 13.53
CA LEU A 195 -9.33 6.13 12.82
C LEU A 195 -10.66 6.19 13.54
N ASP A 196 -10.98 5.19 14.36
CA ASP A 196 -12.26 5.11 15.05
C ASP A 196 -12.10 4.51 16.46
N PRO A 197 -11.29 5.16 17.33
CA PRO A 197 -11.07 4.68 18.68
C PRO A 197 -12.36 4.67 19.52
N THR A 198 -13.33 5.51 19.16
CA THR A 198 -14.64 5.59 19.84
C THR A 198 -15.49 4.34 19.65
N ARG A 199 -15.39 3.65 18.51
CA ARG A 199 -16.12 2.40 18.23
C ARG A 199 -15.24 1.17 18.35
N LYS A 200 -14.14 1.25 19.12
CA LYS A 200 -13.14 0.18 19.22
C LYS A 200 -13.73 -1.20 19.50
N GLU A 201 -14.52 -1.34 20.57
CA GLU A 201 -15.07 -2.64 20.94
C GLU A 201 -16.05 -3.20 19.89
N LEU A 202 -16.88 -2.34 19.28
CA LEU A 202 -17.78 -2.74 18.19
C LEU A 202 -16.99 -3.23 16.97
N ASN A 203 -15.93 -2.52 16.57
CA ASN A 203 -15.14 -2.88 15.40
C ASN A 203 -14.31 -4.16 15.64
N LEU A 204 -13.80 -4.35 16.85
CA LEU A 204 -13.10 -5.59 17.23
C LEU A 204 -14.06 -6.78 17.31
N GLU A 205 -15.30 -6.57 17.76
CA GLU A 205 -16.31 -7.62 17.75
C GLU A 205 -16.70 -8.03 16.32
N ALA A 206 -16.86 -7.07 15.40
CA ALA A 206 -17.07 -7.37 13.99
C ALA A 206 -15.92 -8.21 13.38
N ALA A 207 -14.67 -7.92 13.74
CA ALA A 207 -13.52 -8.69 13.31
C ALA A 207 -13.47 -10.10 13.92
N ARG A 208 -13.85 -10.27 15.19
CA ARG A 208 -13.97 -11.60 15.83
C ARG A 208 -15.09 -12.42 15.21
N MET A 209 -16.21 -11.78 14.88
CA MET A 209 -17.32 -12.42 14.17
C MET A 209 -16.86 -12.97 12.82
N TYR A 210 -16.10 -12.19 12.04
CA TYR A 210 -15.48 -12.65 10.81
C TYR A 210 -14.63 -13.92 11.03
N ASP A 211 -13.70 -13.89 11.99
CA ASP A 211 -12.83 -15.03 12.29
C ASP A 211 -13.65 -16.27 12.67
N SER A 212 -14.65 -16.11 13.54
CA SER A 212 -15.52 -17.20 13.98
C SER A 212 -16.35 -17.78 12.83
N GLN A 213 -16.90 -16.94 11.96
CA GLN A 213 -17.67 -17.38 10.79
C GLN A 213 -16.79 -18.19 9.83
N VAL A 214 -15.60 -17.69 9.51
CA VAL A 214 -14.65 -18.40 8.64
C VAL A 214 -14.20 -19.71 9.27
N GLN A 215 -13.93 -19.74 10.58
CA GLN A 215 -13.56 -20.96 11.31
C GLN A 215 -14.71 -21.99 11.30
N SER A 216 -15.97 -21.54 11.30
CA SER A 216 -17.14 -22.42 11.18
C SER A 216 -17.40 -22.93 9.76
N GLY A 217 -16.57 -22.53 8.79
CA GLY A 217 -16.65 -22.97 7.39
C GLY A 217 -17.48 -22.04 6.49
N MET A 218 -17.85 -20.85 6.95
CA MET A 218 -18.48 -19.84 6.08
C MET A 218 -17.49 -19.35 5.02
N ASP A 219 -17.98 -19.09 3.80
CA ASP A 219 -17.16 -18.47 2.76
C ASP A 219 -16.60 -17.11 3.24
N PRO A 220 -15.28 -16.85 3.10
CA PRO A 220 -14.68 -15.61 3.57
C PRO A 220 -15.26 -14.33 2.97
N GLN A 221 -15.82 -14.38 1.75
CA GLN A 221 -16.45 -13.20 1.15
C GLN A 221 -17.78 -12.93 1.85
N MET A 222 -18.59 -13.95 2.13
CA MET A 222 -19.83 -13.76 2.89
C MET A 222 -19.55 -13.22 4.30
N ALA A 223 -18.60 -13.82 5.02
CA ALA A 223 -18.21 -13.33 6.34
C ALA A 223 -17.65 -11.89 6.29
N CYS A 224 -16.89 -11.56 5.24
CA CYS A 224 -16.37 -10.20 5.06
C CYS A 224 -17.49 -9.19 4.80
N ALA A 225 -18.56 -9.57 4.09
CA ALA A 225 -19.71 -8.70 3.86
C ALA A 225 -20.43 -8.39 5.19
N ASP A 226 -20.68 -9.41 6.00
CA ASP A 226 -21.29 -9.26 7.34
C ASP A 226 -20.44 -8.35 8.24
N MET A 227 -19.12 -8.56 8.24
CA MET A 227 -18.18 -7.71 8.97
C MET A 227 -18.23 -6.26 8.49
N VAL A 228 -18.20 -6.01 7.18
CA VAL A 228 -18.25 -4.64 6.62
C VAL A 228 -19.55 -3.93 7.01
N ASN A 229 -20.68 -4.64 7.02
CA ASN A 229 -21.94 -4.09 7.49
C ASN A 229 -21.89 -3.76 8.99
N ALA A 230 -21.35 -4.66 9.82
CA ALA A 230 -21.19 -4.43 11.26
C ALA A 230 -20.24 -3.26 11.60
N LEU A 231 -19.25 -3.00 10.74
CA LEU A 231 -18.36 -1.84 10.85
C LEU A 231 -19.05 -0.51 10.52
N GLY A 232 -20.28 -0.53 9.99
CA GLY A 232 -21.06 0.65 9.64
C GLY A 232 -21.05 1.00 8.14
N ALA A 233 -20.66 0.05 7.27
CA ALA A 233 -20.70 0.21 5.82
C ALA A 233 -20.09 1.55 5.33
N ASP A 234 -20.73 2.23 4.38
CA ASP A 234 -20.21 3.48 3.79
C ASP A 234 -20.17 4.67 4.76
N ASP A 235 -20.79 4.60 5.93
CA ASP A 235 -20.73 5.67 6.94
C ASP A 235 -19.46 5.59 7.81
N SER A 236 -18.73 4.48 7.74
CA SER A 236 -17.54 4.24 8.54
C SER A 236 -16.27 4.71 7.82
N PRO A 237 -15.46 5.62 8.40
CA PRO A 237 -14.19 6.03 7.80
C PRO A 237 -13.22 4.85 7.65
N LEU A 238 -13.31 3.86 8.55
CA LEU A 238 -12.54 2.62 8.47
C LEU A 238 -12.92 1.81 7.23
N VAL A 239 -14.21 1.66 6.94
CA VAL A 239 -14.67 0.92 5.75
C VAL A 239 -14.35 1.70 4.48
N ARG A 240 -14.51 3.03 4.48
CA ARG A 240 -14.10 3.89 3.36
C ARG A 240 -12.62 3.69 3.04
N LEU A 241 -11.77 3.68 4.06
CA LEU A 241 -10.35 3.38 3.90
C LEU A 241 -10.11 1.97 3.33
N LEU A 242 -10.79 0.95 3.85
CA LEU A 242 -10.65 -0.42 3.36
C LEU A 242 -11.02 -0.56 1.87
N LYS A 243 -12.00 0.19 1.35
CA LYS A 243 -12.34 0.17 -0.09
C LYS A 243 -11.15 0.53 -0.98
N PHE A 244 -10.26 1.37 -0.48
CA PHE A 244 -9.06 1.75 -1.21
C PHE A 244 -7.97 0.69 -1.18
N THR A 245 -8.04 -0.34 -0.33
CA THR A 245 -7.07 -1.45 -0.43
C THR A 245 -7.35 -2.37 -1.62
N THR A 246 -8.47 -2.21 -2.32
CA THR A 246 -8.94 -3.13 -3.37
C THR A 246 -8.10 -3.15 -4.66
N GLN A 247 -8.31 -4.19 -5.46
CA GLN A 247 -7.67 -4.34 -6.77
C GLN A 247 -8.10 -3.24 -7.77
N GLY A 248 -9.27 -2.61 -7.56
CA GLY A 248 -9.78 -1.54 -8.42
C GLY A 248 -8.79 -0.38 -8.58
N VAL A 249 -8.12 0.03 -7.49
CA VAL A 249 -7.14 1.12 -7.48
C VAL A 249 -5.95 0.80 -8.40
N VAL A 250 -5.37 -0.40 -8.26
CA VAL A 250 -4.20 -0.79 -9.07
C VAL A 250 -4.56 -1.07 -10.52
N LEU A 251 -5.78 -1.55 -10.82
CA LEU A 251 -6.22 -1.75 -12.20
C LEU A 251 -6.47 -0.42 -12.92
N ALA A 252 -6.98 0.59 -12.21
CA ALA A 252 -7.11 1.95 -12.74
C ALA A 252 -5.75 2.53 -13.12
N ALA A 253 -4.78 2.44 -12.20
CA ALA A 253 -3.40 2.87 -12.44
C ALA A 253 -2.76 2.12 -13.61
N LYS A 254 -2.87 0.79 -13.65
CA LYS A 254 -2.39 -0.04 -14.76
C LYS A 254 -3.00 0.38 -16.10
N GLY A 255 -4.33 0.60 -16.14
CA GLY A 255 -5.00 1.06 -17.36
C GLY A 255 -4.42 2.39 -17.86
N ALA A 256 -4.18 3.34 -16.96
CA ALA A 256 -3.57 4.62 -17.30
C ALA A 256 -2.14 4.48 -17.85
N ILE A 257 -1.34 3.55 -17.29
CA ILE A 257 0.00 3.22 -17.78
C ILE A 257 -0.09 2.62 -19.19
N LEU A 258 -0.93 1.61 -19.39
CA LEU A 258 -1.04 0.91 -20.68
C LEU A 258 -1.53 1.84 -21.80
N ASP A 259 -2.45 2.76 -21.52
CA ASP A 259 -2.90 3.75 -22.48
C ASP A 259 -1.75 4.66 -22.97
N LYS A 260 -0.76 4.93 -22.12
CA LYS A 260 0.39 5.77 -22.44
C LYS A 260 1.40 5.07 -23.34
N ILE A 261 1.57 3.76 -23.16
CA ILE A 261 2.47 2.95 -23.98
C ILE A 261 1.91 2.78 -25.41
N GLY A 262 0.59 2.88 -25.55
CA GLY A 262 -0.11 2.86 -26.83
C GLY A 262 -0.72 1.49 -27.11
N THR A 263 -1.93 1.49 -27.69
CA THR A 263 -2.72 0.28 -27.94
C THR A 263 -2.18 -0.57 -29.10
N GLU A 264 -1.34 0.02 -29.96
CA GLU A 264 -0.86 -0.63 -31.19
C GLU A 264 0.09 -1.79 -30.92
N GLN A 265 0.79 -1.79 -29.78
CA GLN A 265 1.79 -2.82 -29.46
C GLN A 265 1.21 -4.05 -28.75
N HIS A 266 -0.09 -4.07 -28.45
CA HIS A 266 -0.78 -5.19 -27.77
C HIS A 266 0.00 -5.76 -26.58
N LEU A 267 0.69 -4.91 -25.82
CA LEU A 267 1.52 -5.36 -24.72
C LEU A 267 0.64 -5.87 -23.60
N MET A 268 0.56 -7.20 -23.49
CA MET A 268 -0.16 -7.85 -22.42
C MET A 268 0.79 -8.08 -21.25
N THR A 269 0.34 -7.66 -20.07
CA THR A 269 1.07 -7.91 -18.83
C THR A 269 0.21 -8.72 -17.88
N LYS A 270 0.83 -9.65 -17.17
CA LYS A 270 0.24 -10.37 -16.04
C LYS A 270 0.85 -9.86 -14.75
N ASP A 271 0.15 -10.14 -13.67
CA ASP A 271 0.66 -9.81 -12.36
C ASP A 271 1.69 -10.79 -11.84
N VAL A 272 2.65 -10.28 -11.08
CA VAL A 272 3.59 -11.11 -10.34
C VAL A 272 2.90 -11.58 -9.05
N ARG A 273 2.82 -12.91 -8.86
CA ARG A 273 2.03 -13.54 -7.77
C ARG A 273 2.80 -13.72 -6.47
N SER A 274 4.07 -13.32 -6.43
CA SER A 274 4.92 -13.36 -5.24
C SER A 274 4.42 -12.40 -4.14
N ALA A 275 5.01 -12.52 -2.95
CA ALA A 275 4.67 -11.69 -1.80
C ALA A 275 5.00 -10.19 -2.02
N ASP A 276 6.02 -9.89 -2.81
CA ASP A 276 6.42 -8.54 -3.23
C ASP A 276 5.66 -8.06 -4.48
N GLY A 277 4.91 -8.93 -5.16
CA GLY A 277 4.20 -8.58 -6.38
C GLY A 277 3.07 -7.57 -6.17
N TRP A 278 2.47 -7.52 -4.98
CA TRP A 278 1.57 -6.42 -4.60
C TRP A 278 1.54 -6.19 -3.10
N GLN A 279 1.81 -4.94 -2.72
CA GLN A 279 1.84 -4.47 -1.35
C GLN A 279 0.95 -3.25 -1.21
N VAL A 280 0.30 -3.12 -0.06
CA VAL A 280 -0.49 -1.95 0.31
C VAL A 280 0.08 -1.39 1.60
N ALA A 281 0.45 -0.11 1.60
CA ALA A 281 0.91 0.58 2.79
C ALA A 281 -0.09 1.68 3.14
N ILE A 282 -0.53 1.71 4.39
CA ILE A 282 -1.39 2.75 4.94
C ILE A 282 -0.57 3.51 5.98
N THR A 283 -0.43 4.81 5.78
CA THR A 283 0.28 5.70 6.68
C THR A 283 -0.67 6.77 7.18
N VAL A 284 -0.82 6.87 8.50
CA VAL A 284 -1.66 7.90 9.13
C VAL A 284 -0.76 8.87 9.89
N ILE A 285 -0.77 10.13 9.47
CA ILE A 285 0.04 11.21 10.02
C ILE A 285 -0.90 12.37 10.33
N ASP A 286 -0.98 12.78 11.60
CA ASP A 286 -1.84 13.89 12.06
C ASP A 286 -3.30 13.79 11.56
N SER A 287 -3.65 14.65 10.60
CA SER A 287 -4.99 14.80 10.01
C SER A 287 -5.10 14.21 8.59
N VAL A 288 -4.08 13.48 8.14
CA VAL A 288 -4.05 12.88 6.80
C VAL A 288 -3.84 11.37 6.85
N VAL A 289 -4.48 10.69 5.89
CA VAL A 289 -4.30 9.26 5.64
C VAL A 289 -3.75 9.10 4.23
N MET A 290 -2.61 8.44 4.10
CA MET A 290 -2.00 8.10 2.83
C MET A 290 -2.08 6.60 2.60
N ILE A 291 -2.57 6.20 1.43
CA ILE A 291 -2.65 4.82 0.99
C ILE A 291 -1.77 4.69 -0.23
N ARG A 292 -0.87 3.72 -0.21
CA ARG A 292 0.10 3.47 -1.25
C ARG A 292 0.02 2.02 -1.70
N HIS A 293 -0.22 1.82 -2.97
CA HIS A 293 -0.15 0.50 -3.60
C HIS A 293 1.14 0.43 -4.38
N VAL A 294 1.94 -0.61 -4.15
CA VAL A 294 3.07 -0.95 -4.99
C VAL A 294 2.73 -2.25 -5.69
N ARG A 295 2.81 -2.28 -7.02
CA ARG A 295 2.41 -3.40 -7.86
C ARG A 295 3.49 -3.69 -8.88
N ARG A 296 3.87 -4.96 -8.99
CA ARG A 296 4.75 -5.46 -10.05
C ARG A 296 3.95 -6.19 -11.12
N GLU A 297 4.25 -5.86 -12.37
CA GLU A 297 3.69 -6.47 -13.57
C GLU A 297 4.82 -6.99 -14.45
N GLN A 298 4.56 -8.07 -15.17
CA GLN A 298 5.50 -8.70 -16.10
C GLN A 298 4.83 -8.94 -17.44
N SER A 299 5.59 -8.92 -18.53
CA SER A 299 5.10 -9.26 -19.86
C SER A 299 4.53 -10.68 -19.93
N LEU A 300 3.58 -10.87 -20.85
CA LEU A 300 3.20 -12.21 -21.31
C LEU A 300 4.16 -12.63 -22.41
N ASP A 301 5.13 -13.48 -22.07
CA ASP A 301 6.08 -14.03 -23.02
C ASP A 301 5.35 -15.02 -23.94
N LEU A 302 5.48 -14.81 -25.26
CA LEU A 302 4.85 -15.64 -26.27
C LEU A 302 5.55 -17.00 -26.31
N TRP A 303 4.85 -18.05 -25.86
CA TRP A 303 5.33 -19.44 -25.87
C TRP A 303 6.70 -19.63 -25.17
N GLY A 304 7.00 -18.82 -24.17
CA GLY A 304 8.27 -18.89 -23.42
C GLY A 304 9.44 -18.17 -24.08
N ASP A 305 9.21 -17.44 -25.19
CA ASP A 305 10.21 -16.54 -25.75
C ASP A 305 10.34 -15.28 -24.87
N ALA A 306 11.41 -15.25 -24.08
CA ALA A 306 11.76 -14.13 -23.21
C ALA A 306 12.60 -13.04 -23.91
N SER A 307 12.76 -13.09 -25.24
CA SER A 307 13.56 -12.12 -25.99
C SER A 307 13.09 -10.67 -25.75
N ASN A 308 11.78 -10.45 -25.69
CA ASN A 308 11.17 -9.16 -25.43
C ASN A 308 10.53 -9.07 -24.04
N HIS A 309 11.03 -9.87 -23.08
CA HIS A 309 10.52 -9.86 -21.73
C HIS A 309 10.77 -8.51 -21.05
N PHE A 310 9.78 -8.03 -20.30
CA PHE A 310 9.94 -6.87 -19.43
C PHE A 310 9.13 -7.00 -18.15
N GLU A 311 9.65 -6.42 -17.09
CA GLU A 311 8.95 -6.25 -15.83
C GLU A 311 8.98 -4.78 -15.42
N TYR A 312 7.90 -4.31 -14.81
CA TYR A 312 7.90 -2.98 -14.21
C TYR A 312 7.17 -3.00 -12.88
N THR A 313 7.64 -2.14 -11.99
CA THR A 313 7.01 -1.89 -10.70
C THR A 313 6.46 -0.47 -10.72
N PHE A 314 5.20 -0.30 -10.38
CA PHE A 314 4.57 1.00 -10.26
C PHE A 314 3.96 1.19 -8.88
N GLU A 315 3.80 2.45 -8.52
CA GLU A 315 3.18 2.87 -7.29
C GLU A 315 2.02 3.81 -7.60
N VAL A 316 0.87 3.58 -6.97
CA VAL A 316 -0.21 4.57 -6.89
C VAL A 316 -0.43 4.95 -5.44
N ALA A 317 -0.38 6.25 -5.16
CA ALA A 317 -0.61 6.80 -3.83
C ALA A 317 -1.85 7.69 -3.83
N CYS A 318 -2.62 7.66 -2.76
CA CYS A 318 -3.79 8.49 -2.54
C CYS A 318 -3.70 9.09 -1.14
N THR A 319 -3.86 10.40 -1.02
CA THR A 319 -3.86 11.11 0.26
C THR A 319 -5.24 11.68 0.53
N PHE A 320 -5.74 11.44 1.73
CA PHE A 320 -7.07 11.85 2.19
C PHE A 320 -6.97 12.62 3.50
N ASP A 321 -8.07 13.25 3.89
CA ASP A 321 -8.30 13.60 5.28
C ASP A 321 -8.62 12.36 6.13
N THR A 322 -8.47 12.46 7.46
CA THR A 322 -8.74 11.32 8.38
C THR A 322 -10.19 10.87 8.42
N LYS A 323 -11.14 11.68 7.94
CA LYS A 323 -12.55 11.28 7.79
C LYS A 323 -12.82 10.54 6.48
N LEU A 324 -11.84 10.51 5.56
CA LEU A 324 -11.98 9.93 4.23
C LEU A 324 -13.20 10.55 3.52
N GLU A 325 -13.34 11.87 3.61
CA GLU A 325 -14.39 12.66 2.95
C GLU A 325 -13.84 13.39 1.71
N ARG A 326 -12.53 13.61 1.68
CA ARG A 326 -11.87 14.34 0.60
C ARG A 326 -10.52 13.73 0.23
N ILE A 327 -10.30 13.59 -1.08
CA ILE A 327 -8.97 13.32 -1.65
C ILE A 327 -8.21 14.65 -1.74
N PHE A 328 -7.02 14.71 -1.13
CA PHE A 328 -6.11 15.85 -1.23
C PHE A 328 -5.15 15.74 -2.41
N ALA A 329 -4.65 14.54 -2.67
CA ALA A 329 -3.69 14.28 -3.74
C ALA A 329 -3.80 12.82 -4.18
N THR A 330 -3.49 12.57 -5.44
CA THR A 330 -3.17 11.24 -5.96
C THR A 330 -1.79 11.31 -6.59
N ASP A 331 -1.08 10.19 -6.69
CA ASP A 331 0.20 10.10 -7.39
C ASP A 331 0.30 8.75 -8.08
N LEU A 332 0.92 8.68 -9.26
CA LEU A 332 1.19 7.44 -9.97
C LEU A 332 2.62 7.50 -10.49
N ARG A 333 3.49 6.59 -10.08
CA ARG A 333 4.88 6.61 -10.53
C ARG A 333 5.39 5.23 -10.88
N ILE A 334 6.36 5.19 -11.78
CA ILE A 334 7.12 3.98 -12.11
C ILE A 334 8.32 3.95 -11.18
N LEU A 335 8.44 2.89 -10.41
CA LEU A 335 9.54 2.69 -9.46
C LEU A 335 10.72 1.99 -10.10
N ASP A 336 10.43 1.01 -10.96
CA ASP A 336 11.44 0.13 -11.56
C ASP A 336 10.98 -0.36 -12.93
N LEU A 337 11.94 -0.57 -13.83
CA LEU A 337 11.73 -1.12 -15.17
C LEU A 337 12.92 -2.01 -15.53
N THR A 338 12.67 -3.30 -15.67
CA THR A 338 13.63 -4.29 -16.14
C THR A 338 13.26 -4.71 -17.56
N LEU A 339 14.22 -4.65 -18.48
CA LEU A 339 14.06 -5.03 -19.89
C LEU A 339 15.07 -6.13 -20.21
N ALA A 340 14.63 -7.21 -20.87
CA ALA A 340 15.54 -8.27 -21.32
C ALA A 340 16.66 -7.72 -22.19
N ASP A 341 17.90 -8.20 -22.03
CA ASP A 341 19.06 -7.74 -22.82
C ASP A 341 18.88 -8.00 -24.33
N THR A 342 18.16 -9.06 -24.66
CA THR A 342 17.83 -9.50 -26.01
C THR A 342 16.66 -8.73 -26.66
N MET A 343 16.07 -7.76 -25.95
CA MET A 343 14.93 -6.99 -26.44
C MET A 343 15.25 -6.18 -27.68
N GLU A 344 14.33 -6.18 -28.63
CA GLU A 344 14.43 -5.38 -29.86
C GLU A 344 14.67 -3.90 -29.53
N SER A 345 15.60 -3.26 -30.25
CA SER A 345 16.04 -1.90 -29.95
C SER A 345 14.91 -0.86 -30.08
N GLU A 346 14.00 -1.03 -31.04
CA GLU A 346 12.85 -0.14 -31.22
C GLU A 346 11.85 -0.26 -30.07
N LEU A 347 11.51 -1.49 -29.69
CA LEU A 347 10.63 -1.76 -28.55
C LEU A 347 11.26 -1.24 -27.25
N ARG A 348 12.54 -1.54 -27.00
CA ARG A 348 13.29 -1.03 -25.84
C ARG A 348 13.21 0.49 -25.76
N ARG A 349 13.48 1.20 -26.87
CA ARG A 349 13.39 2.66 -26.91
C ARG A 349 11.98 3.15 -26.59
N THR A 350 10.96 2.47 -27.13
CA THR A 350 9.56 2.81 -26.90
C THR A 350 9.17 2.64 -25.44
N LEU A 351 9.47 1.49 -24.83
CA LEU A 351 9.18 1.21 -23.42
C LEU A 351 9.95 2.18 -22.52
N THR A 352 11.26 2.31 -22.70
CA THR A 352 12.06 3.26 -21.92
C THR A 352 11.50 4.67 -22.04
N SER A 353 11.17 5.13 -23.24
CA SER A 353 10.55 6.45 -23.41
C SER A 353 9.23 6.55 -22.66
N ALA A 354 8.33 5.57 -22.81
CA ALA A 354 7.00 5.59 -22.19
C ALA A 354 7.06 5.60 -20.66
N PHE A 355 8.01 4.86 -20.06
CA PHE A 355 8.15 4.72 -18.61
C PHE A 355 9.05 5.79 -17.95
N THR A 356 10.04 6.36 -18.66
CA THR A 356 11.01 7.31 -18.07
C THR A 356 10.72 8.79 -18.34
N THR A 357 10.05 9.12 -19.45
CA THR A 357 9.79 10.54 -19.78
C THR A 357 8.62 11.15 -19.00
N GLY A 358 8.03 10.39 -18.07
CA GLY A 358 7.07 10.91 -17.11
C GLY A 358 7.52 10.56 -15.70
N LEU A 359 8.14 11.52 -15.01
CA LEU A 359 7.76 11.72 -13.61
C LEU A 359 6.27 11.99 -13.65
N LEU A 360 5.48 10.95 -13.46
CA LEU A 360 4.02 11.01 -13.46
C LEU A 360 3.54 11.55 -12.11
N ILE A 361 4.18 12.61 -11.61
CA ILE A 361 3.64 13.35 -10.46
C ILE A 361 2.27 13.87 -10.89
N LEU A 362 1.22 13.30 -10.30
CA LEU A 362 -0.15 13.79 -10.48
C LEU A 362 -0.32 14.93 -9.48
N GLU A 363 -0.56 16.16 -9.94
CA GLU A 363 -0.96 17.27 -9.05
C GLU A 363 -2.46 17.26 -8.74
#